data_AF-A0A8T7ENZ8-F1
#
_entry.id   AF-A0A8T7ENZ8-F1
#
_cell.length_a   1.000
_cell.length_b   1.000
_cell.length_c   1.000
_cell.angle_alpha   90.00
_cell.angle_beta   90.00
_cell.angle_gamma   90.00
#
_symmetry.space_group_name_H-M   'P 1'
#
loop_
_entity.id
_entity.type
_entity.pdbx_description
1 polymer ?
#
loop_
_entity_poly.entity_id
_entity_poly.type
_entity_poly.pdbx_seq_one_letter_code
_entity_poly.pdbx_strand_id
1 'polypeptide(L)'
;MCIHPGSGTWTKQWTDERWARVGDLLCEQLDATIVLTGREHELTMTRHIAELMTAHAVVAAGDTSLGALAALFARVGRAGARQWADSPRVRGQHADRGAVWPGPRV
;
A
#
# COMPACT_ATOMS: atom_id res chain seq x y z
N MET A 1 5.46 0.94 0.38
CA MET A 1 4.01 0.78 0.58
C MET A 1 3.41 0.17 -0.68
N CYS A 2 2.45 -0.75 -0.55
CA CYS A 2 1.82 -1.39 -1.71
C CYS A 2 0.40 -0.85 -1.88
N ILE A 3 0.02 -0.56 -3.13
CA ILE A 3 -1.32 -0.14 -3.50
C ILE A 3 -1.84 -1.13 -4.54
N HIS A 4 -3.08 -1.58 -4.38
CA HIS A 4 -3.80 -2.37 -5.38
C HIS A 4 -4.97 -1.51 -5.87
N PRO A 5 -4.83 -0.80 -7.00
CA PRO A 5 -5.87 0.11 -7.47
C PRO A 5 -7.11 -0.62 -7.97
N GLY A 6 -6.94 -1.87 -8.43
CA GLY A 6 -8.00 -2.69 -9.00
C GLY A 6 -9.14 -2.93 -8.04
N SER A 7 -10.35 -2.96 -8.59
CA SER A 7 -11.54 -3.39 -7.89
C SER A 7 -12.25 -4.44 -8.74
N GLY A 8 -12.84 -5.45 -8.10
CA GLY A 8 -13.55 -6.52 -8.82
C GLY A 8 -14.78 -6.04 -9.62
N THR A 9 -15.19 -4.78 -9.47
CA THR A 9 -16.35 -4.17 -10.15
C THR A 9 -16.12 -2.68 -10.38
N TRP A 10 -16.39 -2.21 -11.60
CA TRP A 10 -16.22 -0.80 -12.00
C TRP A 10 -16.88 0.22 -11.06
N THR A 11 -18.05 -0.09 -10.47
CA THR A 11 -18.78 0.82 -9.57
C THR A 11 -18.05 1.12 -8.25
N LYS A 12 -17.03 0.32 -7.90
CA LYS A 12 -16.17 0.52 -6.73
C LYS A 12 -14.80 1.12 -7.11
N GLN A 13 -14.56 1.32 -8.40
CA GLN A 13 -13.29 1.77 -8.92
C GLN A 13 -13.12 3.27 -8.66
N TRP A 14 -12.03 3.63 -8.01
CA TRP A 14 -11.59 5.03 -7.98
C TRP A 14 -10.91 5.38 -9.30
N THR A 15 -10.96 6.68 -9.65
CA THR A 15 -10.27 7.18 -10.83
C THR A 15 -8.75 7.09 -10.66
N ASP A 16 -8.05 6.99 -11.78
CA ASP A 16 -6.60 6.81 -11.80
C ASP A 16 -5.86 8.02 -11.19
N GLU A 17 -6.38 9.24 -11.40
CA GLU A 17 -5.81 10.48 -10.85
C GLU A 17 -5.90 10.51 -9.32
N ARG A 18 -6.98 9.96 -8.75
CA ARG A 18 -7.12 9.87 -7.29
C ARG A 18 -6.10 8.91 -6.71
N TRP A 19 -5.84 7.79 -7.39
CA TRP A 19 -4.79 6.86 -6.98
C TRP A 19 -3.40 7.46 -7.11
N ALA A 20 -3.12 8.16 -8.21
CA ALA A 20 -1.86 8.87 -8.38
C ALA A 20 -1.63 9.90 -7.26
N ARG A 21 -2.66 10.69 -6.94
CA ARG A 21 -2.60 11.67 -5.84
C ARG A 21 -2.34 11.01 -4.49
N VAL A 22 -2.96 9.87 -4.20
CA VAL A 22 -2.69 9.10 -2.97
C VAL A 22 -1.24 8.62 -2.95
N GLY A 23 -0.75 8.08 -4.08
CA GLY A 23 0.64 7.64 -4.21
C GLY A 23 1.63 8.76 -3.90
N ASP A 24 1.46 9.92 -4.54
CA ASP A 24 2.33 11.09 -4.33
C ASP A 24 2.29 11.58 -2.88
N LEU A 25 1.10 11.68 -2.27
CA LEU A 25 0.98 12.10 -0.87
C LEU A 25 1.68 11.14 0.09
N LEU A 26 1.66 9.84 -0.17
CA LEU A 26 2.33 8.84 0.65
C LEU A 26 3.85 8.94 0.49
N CYS A 27 4.35 9.18 -0.73
CA CYS A 27 5.76 9.50 -0.96
C CYS A 27 6.17 10.76 -0.20
N GLU A 28 5.43 11.86 -0.37
CA GLU A 28 5.74 13.17 0.23
C GLU A 28 5.72 13.14 1.75
N GLN A 29 4.70 12.52 2.37
CA GLN A 29 4.50 12.61 3.82
C GLN A 29 5.26 11.55 4.60
N LEU A 30 5.54 10.40 3.97
CA LEU A 30 6.08 9.22 4.66
C LEU A 30 7.39 8.73 4.07
N ASP A 31 7.94 9.42 3.06
CA ASP A 31 9.13 9.01 2.30
C ASP A 31 9.00 7.56 1.77
N ALA A 32 7.77 7.19 1.41
CA ALA A 32 7.42 5.81 1.08
C ALA A 32 7.70 5.52 -0.39
N THR A 33 8.38 4.42 -0.69
CA THR A 33 8.40 3.87 -2.06
C THR A 33 7.05 3.21 -2.37
N ILE A 34 6.41 3.60 -3.47
CA ILE A 34 5.12 3.04 -3.90
C ILE A 34 5.34 1.86 -4.85
N VAL A 35 4.64 0.77 -4.57
CA VAL A 35 4.55 -0.40 -5.45
C VAL A 35 3.09 -0.61 -5.84
N LEU A 36 2.80 -0.48 -7.13
CA LEU A 36 1.48 -0.71 -7.71
C LEU A 36 1.35 -2.20 -8.07
N THR A 37 0.38 -2.86 -7.47
CA THR A 37 0.10 -4.29 -7.64
C THR A 37 -1.24 -4.48 -8.34
N GLY A 38 -1.42 -5.62 -9.00
CA GLY A 38 -2.57 -5.85 -9.86
C GLY A 38 -2.50 -7.22 -10.54
N ARG A 39 -3.62 -7.65 -11.09
CA ARG A 39 -3.68 -8.77 -12.02
C ARG A 39 -3.18 -8.33 -13.40
N GLU A 40 -2.92 -9.29 -14.28
CA GLU A 40 -2.37 -9.00 -15.60
C GLU A 40 -3.24 -8.05 -16.44
N HIS A 41 -4.57 -8.22 -16.42
CA HIS A 41 -5.49 -7.31 -17.13
C HIS A 41 -5.59 -5.91 -16.51
N GLU A 42 -5.03 -5.71 -15.31
CA GLU A 42 -4.99 -4.40 -14.63
C GLU A 42 -3.68 -3.65 -14.93
N LEU A 43 -2.75 -4.26 -15.68
CA LEU A 43 -1.44 -3.68 -15.96
C LEU A 43 -1.53 -2.30 -16.62
N THR A 44 -2.39 -2.14 -17.63
CA THR A 44 -2.59 -0.87 -18.32
C THR A 44 -3.03 0.24 -17.36
N MET A 45 -4.00 -0.03 -16.48
CA MET A 45 -4.45 0.91 -15.46
C MET A 45 -3.31 1.25 -14.49
N THR A 46 -2.57 0.25 -14.01
CA THR A 46 -1.46 0.51 -13.06
C THR A 46 -0.31 1.32 -13.68
N ARG A 47 -0.03 1.14 -14.98
CA ARG A 47 0.96 1.97 -15.70
C ARG A 47 0.46 3.40 -15.86
N HIS A 48 -0.79 3.57 -16.25
CA HIS A 48 -1.40 4.89 -16.39
C HIS A 48 -1.37 5.67 -15.06
N ILE A 49 -1.69 5.01 -13.94
CA ILE A 49 -1.56 5.60 -12.60
C ILE A 49 -0.11 6.01 -12.32
N ALA A 50 0.87 5.15 -12.62
CA ALA A 50 2.29 5.46 -12.41
C ALA A 50 2.75 6.66 -13.25
N GLU A 51 2.25 6.82 -14.47
CA GLU A 51 2.55 7.94 -15.35
C GLU A 51 1.94 9.27 -14.86
N LEU A 52 0.79 9.20 -14.17
CA LEU A 52 0.14 10.37 -13.55
C LEU A 52 0.80 10.81 -12.23
N MET A 53 1.58 9.92 -11.60
CA MET A 53 2.30 10.24 -10.38
C MET A 53 3.52 11.13 -10.67
N THR A 54 3.81 12.04 -9.74
CA THR A 54 5.06 12.81 -9.76
C THR A 54 6.22 11.97 -9.22
N ALA A 55 5.96 11.19 -8.16
CA ALA A 55 6.95 10.31 -7.56
C ALA A 55 7.07 9.00 -8.35
N HIS A 56 8.28 8.47 -8.46
CA HIS A 56 8.51 7.19 -9.14
C HIS A 56 7.83 6.02 -8.40
N ALA A 57 6.94 5.31 -9.10
CA ALA A 57 6.29 4.10 -8.62
C ALA A 57 6.82 2.84 -9.32
N VAL A 58 6.91 1.73 -8.59
CA VAL A 58 7.24 0.41 -9.17
C VAL A 58 5.94 -0.28 -9.59
N VAL A 59 5.82 -0.66 -10.86
CA VAL A 59 4.68 -1.45 -11.34
C VAL A 59 5.01 -2.94 -11.25
N ALA A 60 4.30 -3.66 -10.39
CA ALA A 60 4.41 -5.10 -10.17
C ALA A 60 3.11 -5.86 -10.51
N ALA A 61 2.20 -5.21 -11.22
CA ALA A 61 0.97 -5.84 -11.70
C ALA A 61 1.29 -6.93 -12.74
N GLY A 62 0.58 -8.05 -12.67
CA GLY A 62 0.81 -9.22 -13.53
C GLY A 62 2.03 -10.06 -13.16
N ASP A 63 2.99 -9.52 -12.41
CA ASP A 63 4.23 -10.20 -12.02
C ASP A 63 4.27 -10.58 -10.52
N THR A 64 3.10 -10.61 -9.88
CA THR A 64 2.97 -10.90 -8.44
C THR A 64 2.25 -12.23 -8.22
N SER A 65 3.03 -13.29 -7.96
CA SER A 65 2.49 -14.51 -7.36
C SER A 65 2.04 -14.24 -5.91
N LEU A 66 1.11 -15.04 -5.38
CA LEU A 66 0.66 -14.90 -3.98
C LEU A 66 1.83 -14.92 -2.98
N GLY A 67 2.84 -15.75 -3.24
CA GLY A 67 4.06 -15.82 -2.44
C GLY A 67 4.93 -14.56 -2.54
N ALA A 68 5.12 -14.02 -3.75
CA ALA A 68 5.86 -12.78 -3.97
C ALA A 68 5.16 -11.58 -3.30
N LEU A 69 3.83 -11.53 -3.39
CA LEU A 69 3.02 -10.51 -2.72
C LEU A 69 3.12 -10.62 -1.19
N ALA A 70 3.05 -11.83 -0.63
CA ALA A 70 3.24 -12.06 0.80
C ALA A 70 4.65 -11.66 1.28
N ALA A 71 5.69 -11.97 0.49
CA ALA A 71 7.07 -11.57 0.78
C ALA A 71 7.24 -10.04 0.74
N LEU A 72 6.62 -9.38 -0.25
CA LEU A 72 6.60 -7.92 -0.38
C LEU A 72 5.94 -7.28 0.85
N PHE A 73 4.75 -7.75 1.25
CA PHE A 73 4.07 -7.25 2.45
C PHE A 73 4.87 -7.50 3.74
N ALA A 74 5.51 -8.67 3.88
CA ALA A 74 6.38 -8.97 5.02
C ALA A 74 7.58 -8.02 5.13
N ARG A 75 8.08 -7.48 4.01
CA ARG A 75 9.18 -6.50 3.98
C ARG A 75 8.69 -5.09 4.33
N VAL A 76 7.52 -4.69 3.82
CA VAL A 76 6.92 -3.36 4.06
C VAL A 76 6.53 -3.19 5.53
N GLY A 77 6.06 -4.24 6.20
CA GLY A 77 5.69 -4.19 7.61
C GLY A 77 6.85 -3.95 8.58
N ARG A 78 8.09 -4.34 8.24
CA ARG A 78 9.23 -4.25 9.17
C ARG A 78 9.78 -2.83 9.37
N ALA A 79 9.69 -1.97 8.35
CA ALA A 79 10.19 -0.60 8.44
C ALA A 79 9.13 0.38 8.99
N GLY A 80 7.89 0.30 8.51
CA GLY A 80 6.82 1.23 8.90
C GLY A 80 6.19 0.96 10.27
N ALA A 81 6.10 -0.31 10.71
CA ALA A 81 5.42 -0.64 11.96
C ALA A 81 6.16 -0.09 13.21
N ARG A 82 7.50 -0.05 13.18
CA ARG A 82 8.30 0.56 14.26
C ARG A 82 8.06 2.07 14.35
N GLN A 83 8.11 2.78 13.23
CA GLN A 83 7.92 4.22 13.18
C GLN A 83 6.50 4.66 13.57
N TRP A 84 5.48 3.90 13.19
CA TRP A 84 4.09 4.19 13.56
C TRP A 84 3.81 3.93 15.04
N ALA A 85 4.30 2.80 15.59
CA ALA A 85 4.18 2.50 17.02
C ALA A 85 4.88 3.56 17.90
N ASP A 86 5.99 4.12 17.43
CA ASP A 86 6.77 5.14 18.14
C ASP A 86 6.26 6.58 17.93
N SER A 87 5.17 6.79 17.19
CA SER A 87 4.60 8.11 16.93
C SER A 87 3.86 8.66 18.17
N PRO A 88 4.02 9.96 18.53
CA PRO A 88 3.29 10.58 19.63
C PRO A 88 1.76 10.43 19.53
N ARG A 89 1.24 10.33 18.30
CA ARG A 89 -0.20 10.14 18.02
C ARG A 89 -0.72 8.76 18.43
N VAL A 90 0.14 7.74 18.44
CA VAL A 90 -0.22 6.36 18.80
C VAL A 90 -0.05 6.14 20.31
N ARG A 91 1.01 6.69 20.92
CA ARG A 91 1.21 6.64 22.38
C ARG A 91 0.06 7.27 23.18
N GLY A 92 -0.59 8.31 22.66
CA GLY A 92 -1.74 8.95 23.32
C GLY A 92 -3.06 8.16 23.29
N GLN A 93 -3.17 7.12 22.44
CA GLN A 93 -4.43 6.37 22.25
C GLN A 93 -4.45 5.00 22.94
N HIS A 94 -3.31 4.53 23.46
CA HIS A 94 -3.18 3.21 24.10
C HIS A 94 -3.35 3.19 25.62
N ALA A 95 -3.65 4.32 26.26
CA ALA A 95 -3.85 4.35 27.71
C ALA A 95 -5.11 3.58 28.19
N ASP A 96 -5.98 3.10 27.30
CA ASP A 96 -7.30 2.63 27.73
C ASP A 96 -7.82 1.29 27.16
N ARG A 97 -7.04 0.50 26.41
CA ARG A 97 -7.53 -0.83 25.93
C ARG A 97 -6.45 -1.91 25.90
N GLY A 98 -6.42 -2.73 26.95
CA GLY A 98 -5.62 -3.95 27.05
C GLY A 98 -6.12 -5.09 26.15
N ALA A 99 -6.07 -4.92 24.83
CA ALA A 99 -6.34 -5.99 23.87
C ALA A 99 -5.11 -6.25 23.01
N VAL A 100 -4.40 -7.34 23.32
CA VAL A 100 -3.28 -7.89 22.54
C VAL A 100 -3.86 -8.57 21.30
N TRP A 101 -3.43 -8.16 20.09
CA TRP A 101 -3.79 -8.81 18.83
C TRP A 101 -3.08 -10.16 18.71
N PRO A 102 -3.81 -11.29 18.68
CA PRO A 102 -3.21 -12.59 18.41
C PRO A 102 -3.12 -12.73 16.89
N GLY A 103 -1.92 -12.58 16.32
CA GLY A 103 -1.71 -12.78 14.89
C GLY A 103 -2.25 -14.12 14.37
N PRO A 104 -2.42 -14.28 13.05
CA PRO A 104 -2.94 -15.50 12.48
C PRO A 104 -2.02 -16.68 12.81
N ARG A 105 -2.58 -17.72 13.44
CA ARG A 105 -1.88 -18.98 13.68
C ARG A 105 -1.93 -19.76 12.37
N VAL A 106 -0.75 -20.04 11.81
CA VAL A 106 -0.59 -21.01 10.72
C VAL A 106 -0.73 -22.42 11.25
#